data_AF-A0A1Q9C9D9-F1
#
_entry.id   AF-A0A1Q9C9D9-F1
#
_cell.length_a   1.000
_cell.length_b   1.000
_cell.length_c   1.000
_cell.angle_alpha   90.00
_cell.angle_beta   90.00
_cell.angle_gamma   90.00
#
_symmetry.space_group_name_H-M   'P 1'
#
loop_
_entity.id
_entity.type
_entity.pdbx_description
1 polymer ?
#
loop_
_entity_poly.entity_id
_entity_poly.type
_entity_poly.pdbx_seq_one_letter_code
_entity_poly.pdbx_strand_id
1 'polypeptide(L)'
;MFAGAACEEALVDMKKVLGPAWYNAVLGRNPLTKEPLVTLPDSMREEVMYHLNNTVLPTRFQQLEQFLASSEGPYFCGDRMTVCDLSLYVYASGILDGTFAAGVQPSVMDNCPGLKALMERVGNHPRFWLERAAN
;
A
#
# COMPACT_ATOMS: atom_id res chain seq x y z
N MET A 1 17.12 5.60 12.46
CA MET A 1 15.70 5.18 12.53
C MET A 1 15.65 3.74 12.08
N PHE A 2 14.99 2.84 12.83
CA PHE A 2 14.86 1.44 12.41
C PHE A 2 13.94 1.37 11.18
N ALA A 3 14.37 0.68 10.12
CA ALA A 3 13.63 0.61 8.84
C ALA A 3 12.19 0.07 9.00
N GLY A 4 11.92 -0.77 10.00
CA GLY A 4 10.57 -1.22 10.36
C GLY A 4 9.62 -0.08 10.78
N ALA A 5 10.06 0.83 11.64
CA ALA A 5 9.23 1.98 12.05
C ALA A 5 8.95 2.93 10.88
N ALA A 6 9.95 3.13 10.02
CA ALA A 6 9.82 3.96 8.83
C ALA A 6 8.83 3.36 7.81
N CYS A 7 8.81 2.03 7.69
CA CYS A 7 7.83 1.31 6.89
C CYS A 7 6.40 1.53 7.42
N GLU A 8 6.20 1.38 8.73
CA GLU A 8 4.90 1.56 9.36
C GLU A 8 4.37 2.99 9.19
N GLU A 9 5.21 4.00 9.41
CA GLU A 9 4.85 5.42 9.22
C GLU A 9 4.43 5.70 7.77
N ALA A 10 5.18 5.20 6.79
CA ALA A 10 4.85 5.36 5.37
C ALA A 10 3.50 4.70 5.03
N LEU A 11 3.23 3.51 5.56
CA LEU A 11 1.95 2.82 5.37
C LEU A 11 0.79 3.55 6.03
N VAL A 12 0.97 4.11 7.22
CA VAL A 12 -0.05 4.93 7.91
C VAL A 12 -0.43 6.13 7.06
N ASP A 13 0.54 6.82 6.47
CA ASP A 13 0.28 7.96 5.59
C ASP A 13 -0.42 7.55 4.30
N MET A 14 0.00 6.43 3.68
CA MET A 14 -0.68 5.88 2.50
C MET A 14 -2.16 5.57 2.79
N LYS A 15 -2.46 4.98 3.96
CA LYS A 15 -3.86 4.69 4.35
C LYS A 15 -4.70 5.95 4.47
N LYS A 16 -4.15 7.04 5.01
CA LYS A 16 -4.86 8.32 5.16
C LYS A 16 -5.24 8.91 3.80
N VAL A 17 -4.32 8.88 2.83
CA VAL A 17 -4.56 9.45 1.50
C VAL A 17 -5.43 8.55 0.60
N LEU A 18 -5.41 7.23 0.82
CA LEU A 18 -6.23 6.28 0.06
C LEU A 18 -7.66 6.17 0.58
N GLY A 19 -7.91 6.46 1.87
CA GLY A 19 -9.23 6.38 2.48
C GLY A 19 -10.34 7.09 1.66
N PRO A 20 -10.12 8.35 1.22
CA PRO A 20 -11.11 9.03 0.40
C PRO A 20 -11.37 8.40 -0.96
N ALA A 21 -10.33 7.87 -1.61
CA ALA A 21 -10.44 7.17 -2.89
C ALA A 21 -11.20 5.83 -2.73
N TRP A 22 -10.97 5.11 -1.63
CA TRP A 22 -11.68 3.86 -1.34
C TRP A 22 -13.17 4.10 -1.11
N TYR A 23 -13.52 5.01 -0.20
CA TYR A 23 -14.91 5.21 0.21
C TYR A 23 -15.71 6.10 -0.73
N ASN A 24 -15.06 6.69 -1.75
CA ASN A 24 -15.61 7.77 -2.56
C ASN A 24 -16.16 8.93 -1.70
N ALA A 25 -15.48 9.21 -0.60
CA ALA A 25 -15.96 10.11 0.43
C ALA A 25 -14.82 10.67 1.26
N VAL A 26 -14.81 11.99 1.51
CA VAL A 26 -13.78 12.70 2.29
C VAL A 26 -13.66 12.11 3.70
N LEU A 27 -14.80 11.82 4.30
CA LEU A 27 -14.93 11.05 5.52
C LEU A 27 -15.50 9.69 5.15
N GLY A 28 -15.17 8.65 5.93
CA GLY A 28 -15.61 7.28 5.66
C GLY A 28 -17.13 7.09 5.68
N ARG A 29 -17.58 5.92 6.14
CA ARG A 29 -19.00 5.58 6.14
C ARG A 29 -19.63 5.80 7.50
N ASN A 30 -20.92 6.13 7.50
CA ASN A 30 -21.73 6.07 8.70
C ASN A 30 -21.67 4.63 9.27
N PRO A 31 -21.32 4.44 10.55
CA PRO A 31 -21.14 3.09 11.10
C PRO A 31 -22.44 2.28 11.22
N LEU A 32 -23.60 2.95 11.20
CA LEU A 32 -24.91 2.30 11.26
C LEU A 32 -25.51 2.08 9.87
N THR A 33 -25.54 3.12 9.03
CA THR A 33 -26.22 3.06 7.72
C THR A 33 -25.31 2.62 6.57
N LYS A 34 -23.99 2.65 6.76
CA LYS A 34 -22.95 2.36 5.75
C LYS A 34 -22.90 3.34 4.58
N GLU A 35 -23.71 4.39 4.61
CA GLU A 35 -23.70 5.47 3.61
C GLU A 35 -22.43 6.32 3.73
N PRO A 36 -21.90 6.84 2.61
CA PRO A 36 -20.84 7.86 2.62
C PRO A 36 -21.22 9.05 3.51
N LEU A 37 -20.29 9.52 4.36
CA LEU A 37 -20.55 10.69 5.21
C LEU A 37 -20.45 12.00 4.41
N VAL A 38 -19.39 12.17 3.62
CA VAL A 38 -19.16 13.36 2.78
C VAL A 38 -18.68 12.90 1.41
N THR A 39 -19.59 12.77 0.45
CA THR A 39 -19.28 12.29 -0.90
C THR A 39 -18.34 13.24 -1.65
N LEU A 40 -17.41 12.67 -2.41
CA LEU A 40 -16.56 13.43 -3.33
C LEU A 40 -17.27 13.63 -4.68
N PRO A 41 -17.31 14.86 -5.22
CA PRO A 41 -17.70 15.07 -6.62
C PRO A 41 -16.77 14.33 -7.58
N ASP A 42 -17.28 13.90 -8.73
CA ASP A 42 -16.49 13.18 -9.73
C ASP A 42 -15.24 13.95 -10.21
N SER A 43 -15.35 15.27 -10.36
CA SER A 43 -14.21 16.13 -10.73
C SER A 43 -13.08 16.08 -9.70
N MET A 44 -13.40 16.06 -8.41
CA MET A 44 -12.39 15.91 -7.35
C MET A 44 -11.81 14.50 -7.33
N ARG A 45 -12.61 13.48 -7.66
CA ARG A 45 -12.15 12.08 -7.74
C ARG A 45 -11.09 11.91 -8.82
N GLU A 46 -11.30 12.50 -9.99
CA GLU A 46 -10.33 12.49 -11.10
C GLU A 46 -9.02 13.17 -10.71
N GLU A 47 -9.10 14.33 -10.05
CA GLU A 47 -7.92 15.06 -9.57
C GLU A 47 -7.15 14.30 -8.48
N VAL A 48 -7.87 13.72 -7.51
CA VAL A 48 -7.28 12.83 -6.49
C VAL A 48 -6.58 11.65 -7.16
N MET A 49 -7.19 11.05 -8.17
CA MET A 49 -6.58 9.91 -8.88
C MET A 49 -5.36 10.30 -9.69
N TYR A 50 -5.38 11.47 -10.32
CA TYR A 50 -4.21 12.03 -10.98
C TYR A 50 -3.04 12.18 -9.99
N HIS A 51 -3.27 12.77 -8.81
CA HIS A 51 -2.22 12.99 -7.82
C HIS A 51 -1.74 11.71 -7.13
N LEU A 52 -2.63 10.75 -6.89
CA LEU A 52 -2.24 9.44 -6.35
C LEU A 52 -1.30 8.71 -7.31
N ASN A 53 -1.59 8.73 -8.61
CA ASN A 53 -0.77 8.07 -9.63
C ASN A 53 0.54 8.78 -9.95
N ASN A 54 0.57 10.11 -9.95
CA ASN A 54 1.70 10.87 -10.48
C ASN A 54 2.59 11.50 -9.39
N THR A 55 2.16 11.49 -8.13
CA THR A 55 2.89 12.17 -7.05
C THR A 55 2.93 11.32 -5.79
N VAL A 56 1.78 11.07 -5.16
CA VAL A 56 1.75 10.58 -3.78
C VAL A 56 2.27 9.14 -3.67
N LEU A 57 1.71 8.21 -4.46
CA LEU A 57 2.11 6.80 -4.37
C LEU A 57 3.52 6.57 -4.93
N PRO A 58 3.92 7.13 -6.10
CA PRO A 58 5.30 6.99 -6.58
C PRO A 58 6.34 7.45 -5.56
N THR A 59 6.13 8.62 -4.93
CA THR A 59 7.06 9.13 -3.92
C THR A 59 7.09 8.25 -2.67
N ARG A 60 5.95 7.75 -2.20
CA ARG A 60 5.90 6.85 -1.04
C ARG A 60 6.55 5.49 -1.31
N PHE A 61 6.34 4.91 -2.48
CA PHE A 61 7.02 3.67 -2.85
C PHE A 61 8.53 3.87 -3.03
N GLN A 62 8.99 4.99 -3.61
CA GLN A 62 10.43 5.29 -3.68
C GLN A 62 11.06 5.51 -2.31
N GLN A 63 10.35 6.13 -1.37
CA GLN A 63 10.81 6.26 0.01
C GLN A 63 10.98 4.88 0.66
N LEU A 64 9.99 3.99 0.50
CA LEU A 64 10.05 2.62 1.00
C LEU A 64 11.17 1.79 0.34
N GLU A 65 11.41 1.98 -0.95
CA GLU A 65 12.53 1.37 -1.69
C GLU A 65 13.87 1.76 -1.05
N GLN A 66 14.07 3.04 -0.72
CA GLN A 66 15.28 3.52 -0.06
C GLN A 66 15.44 2.91 1.34
N PHE A 67 14.35 2.78 2.10
CA PHE A 67 14.41 2.13 3.41
C PHE A 67 14.75 0.64 3.31
N LEU A 68 14.16 -0.07 2.35
CA LEU A 68 14.51 -1.46 2.09
C LEU A 68 15.98 -1.59 1.68
N ALA A 69 16.48 -0.73 0.79
CA ALA A 69 17.87 -0.72 0.35
C ALA A 69 18.87 -0.42 1.49
N SER A 70 18.42 0.28 2.54
CA SER A 70 19.22 0.54 3.75
C SER A 70 19.21 -0.60 4.78
N SER A 71 18.41 -1.64 4.55
CA SER A 71 18.35 -2.81 5.44
C SER A 71 19.56 -3.73 5.25
N GLU A 72 20.03 -4.34 6.34
CA GLU A 72 21.11 -5.33 6.32
C GLU A 72 20.62 -6.73 5.89
N GLY A 73 19.64 -6.81 4.99
CA GLY A 73 19.09 -8.08 4.55
C GLY A 73 17.92 -7.97 3.58
N PRO A 74 17.32 -9.10 3.19
CA PRO A 74 16.24 -9.17 2.22
C PRO A 74 14.93 -8.45 2.63
N TYR A 75 14.69 -8.24 3.91
CA TYR A 75 13.45 -7.68 4.47
C TYR A 75 13.68 -6.33 5.13
N PHE A 76 12.62 -5.59 5.48
CA PHE A 76 12.76 -4.28 6.16
C PHE A 76 13.48 -4.35 7.51
N CYS A 77 13.45 -5.50 8.17
CA CYS A 77 14.06 -5.71 9.48
C CYS A 77 15.24 -6.70 9.43
N GLY A 78 15.98 -6.72 8.31
CA GLY A 78 17.15 -7.58 8.09
C GLY A 78 16.79 -8.93 7.46
N ASP A 79 17.27 -10.02 8.07
CA ASP A 79 17.21 -11.37 7.47
C ASP A 79 15.88 -12.10 7.60
N ARG A 80 14.97 -11.60 8.44
CA ARG A 80 13.69 -12.26 8.72
C ARG A 80 12.52 -11.43 8.25
N MET A 81 11.55 -12.11 7.64
CA MET A 81 10.25 -11.53 7.33
C MET A 81 9.52 -11.15 8.63
N THR A 82 8.99 -9.94 8.67
CA THR A 82 8.25 -9.39 9.82
C THR A 82 6.88 -8.89 9.39
N VAL A 83 6.13 -8.34 10.35
CA VAL A 83 4.84 -7.69 10.09
C VAL A 83 4.97 -6.50 9.12
N CYS A 84 6.14 -5.87 9.03
CA CYS A 84 6.36 -4.76 8.10
C CYS A 84 6.27 -5.22 6.64
N ASP A 85 6.94 -6.32 6.31
CA ASP A 85 6.94 -6.90 4.96
C ASP A 85 5.55 -7.43 4.58
N LEU A 86 4.87 -8.10 5.52
CA LEU A 86 3.50 -8.60 5.33
C LEU A 86 2.50 -7.45 5.14
N SER A 87 2.61 -6.39 5.95
CA SER A 87 1.74 -5.22 5.84
C SER A 87 1.95 -4.54 4.49
N LEU A 88 3.21 -4.30 4.10
CA LEU A 88 3.48 -3.72 2.80
C LEU A 88 2.92 -4.60 1.67
N TYR A 89 3.12 -5.92 1.74
CA TYR A 89 2.61 -6.83 0.72
C TYR A 89 1.10 -6.70 0.55
N VAL A 90 0.32 -6.77 1.64
CA VAL A 90 -1.14 -6.65 1.59
C VAL A 90 -1.59 -5.29 1.05
N TYR A 91 -0.94 -4.20 1.48
CA TYR A 91 -1.31 -2.87 1.01
C TYR A 91 -0.93 -2.63 -0.44
N ALA A 92 0.29 -2.99 -0.84
CA ALA A 92 0.73 -2.84 -2.21
C ALA A 92 -0.08 -3.73 -3.17
N SER A 93 -0.35 -4.99 -2.80
CA SER A 93 -1.20 -5.86 -3.63
C SER A 93 -2.62 -5.31 -3.78
N GLY A 94 -3.25 -4.90 -2.67
CA GLY A 94 -4.60 -4.33 -2.69
C GLY A 94 -4.71 -3.00 -3.45
N ILE A 95 -3.62 -2.22 -3.51
CA ILE A 95 -3.56 -1.01 -4.34
C ILE A 95 -3.45 -1.39 -5.82
N LEU A 96 -2.55 -2.30 -6.16
CA LEU A 96 -2.25 -2.67 -7.54
C LEU A 96 -3.37 -3.48 -8.22
N ASP A 97 -4.09 -4.30 -7.46
CA ASP A 97 -5.25 -5.05 -7.96
C ASP A 97 -6.56 -4.23 -7.94
N GLY A 98 -6.50 -3.00 -7.43
CA GLY A 98 -7.62 -2.07 -7.36
C GLY A 98 -8.59 -2.31 -6.20
N THR A 99 -8.35 -3.29 -5.32
CA THR A 99 -9.20 -3.57 -4.15
C THR A 99 -9.29 -2.36 -3.21
N PHE A 100 -8.19 -1.62 -3.03
CA PHE A 100 -8.09 -0.51 -2.08
C PHE A 100 -8.30 0.86 -2.72
N ALA A 101 -8.01 1.00 -4.02
CA ALA A 101 -8.28 2.21 -4.78
C ALA A 101 -8.33 1.88 -6.27
N ALA A 102 -9.54 1.75 -6.81
CA ALA A 102 -9.74 1.53 -8.24
C ALA A 102 -9.23 2.75 -9.04
N GLY A 103 -8.38 2.50 -10.04
CA GLY A 103 -7.81 3.56 -10.90
C GLY A 103 -6.35 3.91 -10.60
N VAL A 104 -5.75 3.35 -9.56
CA VAL A 104 -4.29 3.36 -9.39
C VAL A 104 -3.65 2.47 -10.45
N GLN A 105 -2.65 2.99 -11.13
CA GLN A 105 -1.89 2.32 -12.18
C GLN A 105 -0.69 1.58 -11.59
N PRO A 106 -0.32 0.40 -12.12
CA PRO A 106 0.87 -0.32 -11.65
C PRO A 106 2.19 0.46 -11.77
N SER A 107 2.22 1.48 -12.63
CA SER A 107 3.39 2.33 -12.86
C SER A 107 3.85 3.10 -11.62
N VAL A 108 3.02 3.20 -10.57
CA VAL A 108 3.42 3.80 -9.28
C VAL A 108 4.59 3.06 -8.62
N MET A 109 4.90 1.83 -9.04
CA MET A 109 6.03 1.04 -8.57
C MET A 109 7.16 0.87 -9.61
N ASP A 110 7.15 1.58 -10.73
CA ASP A 110 8.14 1.37 -11.81
C ASP A 110 9.59 1.55 -11.33
N ASN A 111 9.82 2.51 -10.44
CA ASN A 111 11.14 2.82 -9.88
C ASN A 111 11.45 2.10 -8.55
N CYS A 112 10.78 0.98 -8.27
CA CYS A 112 10.92 0.25 -7.00
C CYS A 112 11.23 -1.25 -7.21
N PRO A 113 12.37 -1.59 -7.83
CA PRO A 113 12.72 -2.98 -8.13
C PRO A 113 12.93 -3.83 -6.87
N GLY A 114 13.50 -3.27 -5.81
CA GLY A 114 13.68 -3.96 -4.53
C GLY A 114 12.35 -4.29 -3.85
N LEU A 115 11.41 -3.34 -3.84
CA LEU A 115 10.06 -3.57 -3.33
C LEU A 115 9.32 -4.63 -4.16
N LYS A 116 9.45 -4.61 -5.49
CA LYS A 116 8.87 -5.65 -6.36
C LYS A 116 9.41 -7.03 -6.00
N ALA A 117 10.73 -7.16 -5.83
CA ALA A 117 11.35 -8.41 -5.42
C ALA A 117 10.93 -8.85 -4.00
N LEU A 118 10.78 -7.89 -3.07
CA LEU A 118 10.24 -8.16 -1.74
C LEU A 118 8.81 -8.69 -1.81
N MET A 119 7.94 -8.05 -2.60
CA MET A 119 6.55 -8.48 -2.79
C MET A 119 6.46 -9.88 -3.36
N GLU A 120 7.29 -10.22 -4.35
CA GLU A 120 7.37 -11.57 -4.89
C GLU A 120 7.83 -12.57 -3.82
N ARG A 121 8.84 -12.23 -3.03
CA ARG A 121 9.37 -13.10 -1.97
C ARG A 121 8.34 -13.36 -0.86
N VAL A 122 7.65 -12.32 -0.40
CA VAL A 122 6.58 -12.44 0.60
C VAL A 122 5.41 -13.21 0.02
N GLY A 123 5.00 -12.86 -1.20
CA GLY A 123 3.91 -13.49 -1.93
C GLY A 123 4.16 -14.95 -2.25
N ASN A 124 5.41 -15.43 -2.34
CA ASN A 124 5.74 -16.84 -2.53
C ASN A 124 6.14 -17.57 -1.23
N HIS A 125 6.03 -16.91 -0.08
CA HIS A 125 6.45 -17.50 1.18
C HIS A 125 5.55 -18.69 1.56
N PRO A 126 6.09 -19.89 1.90
CA PRO A 126 5.29 -21.11 2.10
C PRO A 126 4.15 -20.98 3.14
N ARG A 127 4.38 -20.19 4.19
CA ARG A 127 3.37 -19.94 5.24
C ARG A 127 2.22 -19.04 4.79
N PHE A 128 2.38 -18.27 3.72
CA PHE A 128 1.37 -17.33 3.25
C PHE A 128 0.20 -18.06 2.55
N TRP A 129 0.46 -19.18 1.88
CA TRP A 129 -0.56 -19.95 1.14
C TRP A 129 -1.16 -21.14 1.87
N LEU A 130 -0.57 -21.56 2.99
CA LEU A 130 -1.09 -22.69 3.77
C LEU A 130 -2.52 -22.46 4.31
N GLU A 131 -2.95 -21.20 4.46
CA GLU A 131 -4.32 -20.86 4.91
C GLU A 131 -5.35 -20.77 3.76
N ARG A 132 -4.92 -20.66 2.49
CA ARG A 132 -5.85 -20.62 1.33
C ARG A 132 -6.13 -21.98 0.71
N ALA A 133 -5.28 -22.99 0.94
CA ALA A 133 -5.51 -24.36 0.49
C ALA A 133 -6.37 -25.19 1.46
N ALA A 134 -6.77 -24.61 2.61
CA ALA A 134 -7.54 -25.25 3.66
C ALA A 134 -9.01 -24.79 3.74
N ASN A 135 -9.47 -23.92 2.82
CA ASN A 135 -10.85 -23.47 2.65
C ASN A 135 -11.28 -23.63 1.19
#